data_AF-A0A0F7ZXR9-F1
#
_entry.id   AF-A0A0F7ZXR9-F1
#
_cell.length_a   1.000
_cell.length_b   1.000
_cell.length_c   1.000
_cell.angle_alpha   90.00
_cell.angle_beta   90.00
_cell.angle_gamma   90.00
#
_symmetry.space_group_name_H-M   'P 1'
#
loop_
_entity.id
_entity.type
_entity.pdbx_description
1 polymer ?
#
loop_
_entity_poly.entity_id
_entity_poly.type
_entity_poly.pdbx_seq_one_letter_code
_entity_poly.pdbx_strand_id
1 'polypeptide(L)'
;MTWTSRFVTLTGLVLLAHACYSAQEHAVLSSTLAKHAGSQQQHTRSSLPLDICIETVTATLVMCLGLVLGSQKLRPVQWHVWAGKLEREGDAGFLDGSGKVDKEYRGSPFATLESRPGFVDIRRQRREFAEWVKNAGGSK
;
A
#
# COMPACT_ATOMS: atom_id res chain seq x y z
N MET A 1 8.92 -7.84 3.74
CA MET A 1 8.00 -8.90 4.21
C MET A 1 6.56 -8.41 4.08
N THR A 2 6.05 -8.36 2.85
CA THR A 2 4.69 -7.84 2.58
C THR A 2 3.61 -8.85 2.97
N TRP A 3 3.95 -10.15 3.04
CA TRP A 3 3.01 -11.21 3.34
C TRP A 3 2.51 -11.19 4.80
N THR A 4 3.40 -10.93 5.77
CA THR A 4 3.04 -10.85 7.19
C THR A 4 2.12 -9.66 7.48
N SER A 5 2.45 -8.47 6.97
CA SER A 5 1.57 -7.30 7.09
C SER A 5 0.21 -7.55 6.46
N ARG A 6 0.15 -8.08 5.23
CA ARG A 6 -1.11 -8.40 4.57
C ARG A 6 -1.94 -9.39 5.37
N PHE A 7 -1.32 -10.42 5.91
CA PHE A 7 -2.00 -11.41 6.76
C PHE A 7 -2.55 -10.78 8.04
N VAL A 8 -1.77 -9.92 8.70
CA VAL A 8 -2.22 -9.18 9.91
C VAL A 8 -3.37 -8.24 9.58
N THR A 9 -3.28 -7.48 8.48
CA THR A 9 -4.37 -6.60 8.04
C THR A 9 -5.64 -7.38 7.71
N LEU A 10 -5.53 -8.51 6.99
CA LEU A 10 -6.68 -9.37 6.68
C LEU A 10 -7.31 -9.95 7.95
N THR A 11 -6.49 -10.41 8.89
CA THR A 11 -6.96 -10.93 10.18
C THR A 11 -7.70 -9.83 10.95
N GLY A 12 -7.14 -8.63 11.03
CA GLY A 12 -7.79 -7.48 11.67
C GLY A 12 -9.13 -7.11 11.01
N LEU A 13 -9.21 -7.18 9.68
CA LEU A 13 -10.44 -6.89 8.94
C LEU A 13 -11.52 -7.93 9.19
N VAL A 14 -11.16 -9.22 9.23
CA VAL A 14 -12.09 -10.30 9.56
C VAL A 14 -12.62 -10.16 10.99
N LEU A 15 -11.74 -9.88 11.96
CA LEU A 15 -12.14 -9.63 13.35
C LEU A 15 -13.07 -8.41 13.47
N LEU A 16 -12.78 -7.34 12.74
CA LEU A 16 -13.60 -6.14 12.75
C LEU A 16 -14.98 -6.40 12.15
N ALA A 17 -15.05 -7.13 11.03
CA ALA A 17 -16.31 -7.54 10.42
C ALA A 17 -17.14 -8.42 11.36
N HIS A 18 -16.49 -9.35 12.06
CA HIS A 18 -17.14 -10.18 13.08
C HIS A 18 -17.73 -9.33 14.21
N ALA A 19 -16.96 -8.40 14.77
CA ALA A 19 -17.42 -7.54 15.85
C ALA A 19 -18.57 -6.60 15.41
N CYS A 20 -18.54 -6.10 14.16
CA CYS A 20 -19.65 -5.35 13.57
C CYS A 20 -20.91 -6.21 13.43
N TYR A 21 -20.76 -7.47 13.00
CA TYR A 21 -21.87 -8.41 12.92
C TYR A 21 -22.48 -8.70 14.30
N SER A 22 -21.66 -8.95 15.32
CA SER A 22 -22.12 -9.12 16.71
C SER A 22 -22.88 -7.91 17.22
N ALA A 23 -22.39 -6.70 16.92
CA ALA A 23 -23.08 -5.46 17.29
C ALA A 23 -24.45 -5.32 16.61
N GLN A 24 -24.54 -5.71 15.33
CA GLN A 24 -25.80 -5.72 14.58
C GLN A 24 -26.79 -6.71 15.18
N GLU A 25 -26.37 -7.96 15.41
CA GLU A 25 -27.22 -8.99 16.00
C GLU A 25 -27.74 -8.54 17.38
N HIS A 26 -26.86 -8.01 18.22
CA HIS A 26 -27.24 -7.46 19.53
C HIS A 26 -28.26 -6.32 19.40
N ALA A 27 -28.07 -5.40 18.45
CA ALA A 27 -29.01 -4.30 18.23
C ALA A 27 -30.39 -4.79 17.74
N VAL A 28 -30.41 -5.77 16.82
CA VAL A 28 -31.65 -6.35 16.30
C VAL A 28 -32.42 -7.07 17.39
N LEU A 29 -31.75 -7.92 18.18
CA LEU A 29 -32.37 -8.64 19.30
C LEU A 29 -32.86 -7.68 20.39
N SER A 30 -32.03 -6.71 20.79
CA SER A 30 -32.39 -5.70 21.79
C SER A 30 -33.62 -4.88 21.36
N SER A 31 -33.66 -4.47 20.09
CA SER A 31 -34.80 -3.71 19.55
C SER A 31 -36.08 -4.55 19.44
N THR A 32 -35.96 -5.84 19.14
CA THR A 32 -37.10 -6.77 19.07
C THR A 32 -37.66 -7.03 20.46
N LEU A 33 -36.79 -7.31 21.43
CA LEU A 33 -37.20 -7.52 22.82
C LEU A 33 -37.83 -6.26 23.42
N ALA A 34 -37.29 -5.08 23.14
CA ALA A 34 -37.88 -3.81 23.57
C ALA A 34 -39.29 -3.56 22.99
N LYS A 35 -39.58 -4.03 21.77
CA LYS A 35 -40.92 -3.96 21.17
C LYS A 35 -41.91 -4.91 21.84
N HIS A 36 -41.48 -6.10 22.25
CA HIS A 36 -42.33 -7.10 22.90
C HIS A 36 -42.53 -6.86 24.41
N ALA A 37 -41.59 -6.16 25.08
CA ALA A 37 -41.62 -5.96 26.53
C ALA A 37 -42.51 -4.78 27.03
N GLY A 38 -43.28 -4.13 26.15
CA GLY A 38 -44.37 -3.21 26.53
C GLY A 38 -44.04 -2.14 27.58
N SER A 39 -43.51 -0.98 27.18
CA SER A 39 -43.50 0.31 27.91
C SER A 39 -42.87 0.40 29.32
N GLN A 40 -42.51 -0.69 30.01
CA GLN A 40 -42.02 -0.64 31.40
C GLN A 40 -40.49 -0.61 31.57
N GLN A 41 -39.71 -0.81 30.50
CA GLN A 41 -38.23 -0.86 30.56
C GLN A 41 -37.52 0.12 29.60
N GLN A 42 -38.21 1.19 29.19
CA GLN A 42 -37.74 2.15 28.20
C GLN A 42 -36.54 3.04 28.64
N HIS A 43 -35.89 2.76 29.77
CA HIS A 43 -34.87 3.65 30.38
C HIS A 43 -33.51 3.02 30.67
N THR A 44 -33.31 1.72 30.46
CA THR A 44 -31.94 1.20 30.40
C THR A 44 -31.44 1.38 28.98
N ARG A 45 -30.70 2.46 28.72
CA ARG A 45 -29.90 2.64 27.49
C ARG A 45 -29.31 1.27 27.14
N SER A 46 -29.65 0.71 25.98
CA SER A 46 -29.04 -0.53 25.50
C SER A 46 -27.60 -0.23 25.11
N SER A 47 -26.74 -0.05 26.12
CA SER A 47 -25.30 0.09 25.94
C SER A 47 -24.79 -1.18 25.29
N LEU A 48 -23.91 -1.04 24.30
CA LEU A 48 -23.25 -2.18 23.71
C LEU A 48 -22.56 -3.01 24.82
N PRO A 49 -22.64 -4.34 24.78
CA PRO A 49 -21.87 -5.19 25.68
C PRO A 49 -20.40 -4.84 25.63
N LEU A 50 -19.76 -4.81 26.80
CA LEU A 50 -18.35 -4.44 26.94
C LEU A 50 -17.43 -5.36 26.13
N ASP A 51 -17.80 -6.63 25.97
CA ASP A 51 -17.07 -7.59 25.15
C ASP A 51 -16.95 -7.13 23.68
N ILE A 52 -18.08 -6.77 23.04
CA ILE A 52 -18.12 -6.24 21.67
C ILE A 52 -17.29 -4.95 21.55
N CYS A 53 -17.31 -4.09 22.57
CA CYS A 53 -16.47 -2.90 22.60
C CYS A 53 -14.97 -3.24 22.65
N ILE A 54 -14.56 -4.23 23.43
CA ILE A 54 -13.14 -4.65 23.50
C ILE A 54 -12.71 -5.33 22.21
N GLU A 55 -13.55 -6.19 21.63
CA GLU A 55 -13.29 -6.86 20.35
C GLU A 55 -13.09 -5.84 19.24
N THR A 56 -13.98 -4.85 19.10
CA THR A 56 -13.88 -3.80 18.07
C THR A 56 -12.62 -2.95 18.23
N VAL A 57 -12.26 -2.54 19.46
CA VAL A 57 -11.03 -1.77 19.73
C VAL A 57 -9.81 -2.61 19.38
N THR A 58 -9.75 -3.86 19.83
CA THR A 58 -8.64 -4.77 19.56
C THR A 58 -8.49 -5.04 18.06
N ALA A 59 -9.59 -5.32 17.36
CA ALA A 59 -9.60 -5.54 15.92
C ALA A 59 -9.12 -4.32 15.14
N THR A 60 -9.53 -3.12 15.57
CA THR A 60 -9.06 -1.85 14.99
C THR A 60 -7.56 -1.66 15.19
N LEU A 61 -7.04 -1.94 16.38
CA LEU A 61 -5.60 -1.85 16.66
C LEU A 61 -4.79 -2.83 15.83
N VAL A 62 -5.25 -4.08 15.69
CA VAL A 62 -4.59 -5.11 14.86
C VAL A 62 -4.59 -4.70 13.39
N MET A 63 -5.72 -4.17 12.89
CA MET A 63 -5.81 -3.67 11.51
C MET A 63 -4.85 -2.51 11.27
N CYS A 64 -4.85 -1.51 12.15
CA CYS A 64 -3.93 -0.37 12.09
C CYS A 64 -2.46 -0.82 12.12
N LEU A 65 -2.13 -1.77 13.00
CA LEU A 65 -0.78 -2.34 13.08
C LEU A 65 -0.39 -3.02 11.76
N GLY A 66 -1.28 -3.83 11.19
CA GLY A 66 -1.04 -4.47 9.89
C GLY A 66 -0.79 -3.45 8.77
N LEU A 67 -1.57 -2.36 8.73
CA LEU A 67 -1.40 -1.27 7.77
C LEU A 67 -0.06 -0.54 7.95
N VAL A 68 0.32 -0.22 9.19
CA VAL A 68 1.60 0.46 9.50
C VAL A 68 2.79 -0.45 9.16
N LEU A 69 2.74 -1.74 9.50
CA LEU A 69 3.78 -2.70 9.14
C LEU A 69 3.88 -2.92 7.62
N GLY A 70 2.78 -2.69 6.89
CA GLY A 70 2.74 -2.74 5.44
C GLY A 70 3.17 -1.45 4.75
N SER A 71 3.37 -0.38 5.52
CA SER A 71 3.79 0.90 4.99
C SER A 71 5.21 0.83 4.42
N GLN A 72 5.45 1.68 3.44
CA GLN A 72 6.73 1.73 2.76
C GLN A 72 7.80 2.34 3.65
N LYS A 73 9.04 1.90 3.45
CA LYS A 73 10.18 2.51 4.16
C LYS A 73 10.33 3.95 3.72
N LEU A 74 10.46 4.84 4.70
CA LEU A 74 10.72 6.25 4.46
C LEU A 74 12.03 6.43 3.69
N ARG A 75 12.00 7.31 2.70
CA ARG A 75 13.19 7.69 1.95
C ARG A 75 13.97 8.76 2.70
N PRO A 76 15.29 8.82 2.51
CA PRO A 76 16.07 9.93 3.02
C PRO A 76 15.55 11.25 2.42
N VAL A 77 15.32 12.24 3.29
CA VAL A 77 14.85 13.57 2.90
C VAL A 77 15.93 14.35 2.13
N GLN A 78 17.20 14.06 2.42
CA GLN A 78 18.33 14.75 1.83
C GLN A 78 18.67 14.18 0.44
N TRP A 79 18.58 15.04 -0.57
CA TRP A 79 18.81 14.66 -1.97
C TRP A 79 20.20 14.10 -2.24
N HIS A 80 21.26 14.63 -1.62
CA HIS A 80 22.62 14.12 -1.83
C HIS A 80 22.78 12.68 -1.31
N VAL A 81 22.14 12.35 -0.19
CA VAL A 81 22.13 10.98 0.36
C VAL A 81 21.34 10.04 -0.54
N TRP A 82 20.18 10.49 -1.02
CA TRP A 82 19.37 9.69 -1.94
C TRP A 82 20.08 9.45 -3.28
N ALA A 83 20.62 10.51 -3.90
CA ALA A 83 21.34 10.43 -5.17
C ALA A 83 22.60 9.58 -5.05
N GLY A 84 23.42 9.77 -3.99
CA GLY A 84 24.61 8.96 -3.75
C GLY A 84 24.29 7.49 -3.49
N LYS A 85 23.18 7.20 -2.80
CA LYS A 85 22.69 5.82 -2.64
C LYS A 85 22.30 5.22 -3.99
N LEU A 86 21.59 5.98 -4.80
CA LEU A 86 21.10 5.54 -6.11
C LEU A 86 22.24 5.25 -7.09
N GLU A 87 23.26 6.11 -7.15
CA GLU A 87 24.45 5.91 -8.00
C GLU A 87 25.25 4.68 -7.57
N ARG A 88 25.36 4.44 -6.26
CA ARG A 88 26.12 3.30 -5.73
C ARG A 88 25.40 1.96 -5.92
N GLU A 89 24.09 1.95 -5.76
CA GLU A 89 23.30 0.72 -5.71
C GLU A 89 22.58 0.43 -7.05
N GLY A 90 22.36 1.45 -7.88
CA GLY A 90 21.69 1.36 -9.17
C GLY A 90 20.32 0.69 -9.11
N ASP A 91 19.82 0.24 -10.26
CA ASP A 91 18.55 -0.51 -10.35
C ASP A 91 18.62 -1.84 -9.57
N ALA A 92 19.81 -2.41 -9.41
CA ALA A 92 20.05 -3.68 -8.75
C ALA A 92 19.88 -3.63 -7.21
N GLY A 93 20.08 -2.48 -6.58
CA GLY A 93 19.83 -2.32 -5.15
C GLY A 93 18.38 -2.00 -4.79
N PHE A 94 17.54 -1.75 -5.79
CA PHE A 94 16.10 -1.52 -5.64
C PHE A 94 15.30 -2.66 -6.25
N LEU A 95 15.75 -3.90 -6.04
CA LEU A 95 14.95 -5.07 -6.39
C LEU A 95 13.93 -5.35 -5.28
N ASP A 96 12.66 -5.50 -5.66
CA ASP A 96 11.65 -6.06 -4.80
C ASP A 96 12.00 -7.53 -4.48
N GLY A 97 11.40 -8.12 -3.44
CA GLY A 97 11.62 -9.52 -3.04
C GLY A 97 11.27 -10.56 -4.13
N SER A 98 10.77 -10.12 -5.27
CA SER A 98 10.50 -10.90 -6.49
C SER A 98 11.60 -10.80 -7.56
N GLY A 99 12.67 -10.05 -7.31
CA GLY A 99 13.78 -9.84 -8.27
C GLY A 99 13.46 -8.87 -9.41
N LYS A 100 12.32 -8.16 -9.35
CA LYS A 100 11.98 -7.06 -10.25
C LYS A 100 12.40 -5.73 -9.66
N VAL A 101 12.75 -4.76 -10.50
CA VAL A 101 12.94 -3.37 -10.07
C VAL A 101 11.67 -2.93 -9.36
N ASP A 102 11.85 -2.45 -8.13
CA ASP A 102 10.81 -1.97 -7.26
C ASP A 102 9.99 -0.93 -8.03
N LYS A 103 8.67 -1.05 -7.99
CA LYS A 103 7.74 -0.10 -8.65
C LYS A 103 7.95 1.34 -8.17
N GLU A 104 8.61 1.45 -7.02
CA GLU A 104 8.93 2.69 -6.34
C GLU A 104 10.27 3.30 -6.77
N TYR A 105 11.06 2.59 -7.56
CA TYR A 105 12.25 3.14 -8.19
C TYR A 105 11.85 4.25 -9.18
N ARG A 106 12.24 5.49 -8.87
CA ARG A 106 11.94 6.67 -9.72
C ARG A 106 13.15 7.14 -10.55
N GLY A 107 14.24 6.38 -10.56
CA GLY A 107 15.46 6.76 -11.25
C GLY A 107 16.18 7.96 -10.62
N SER A 108 17.27 8.39 -11.26
CA SER A 108 18.06 9.50 -10.74
C SER A 108 17.29 10.81 -10.89
N PRO A 109 17.22 11.64 -9.84
CA PRO A 109 16.56 12.95 -9.92
C PRO A 109 17.24 13.86 -10.95
N PHE A 110 18.53 13.63 -11.20
CA PHE A 110 19.35 14.35 -12.15
C PHE A 110 19.32 13.73 -13.57
N ALA A 111 18.58 12.64 -13.78
CA ALA A 111 18.52 11.95 -15.08
C ALA A 111 18.19 12.91 -16.23
N THR A 112 17.30 13.87 -16.02
CA THR A 112 16.93 14.87 -17.03
C THR A 112 18.06 15.85 -17.33
N LEU A 113 18.88 16.20 -16.32
CA LEU A 113 20.03 17.10 -16.48
C LEU A 113 21.23 16.40 -17.11
N GLU A 114 21.35 15.09 -16.92
CA GLU A 114 22.36 14.25 -17.57
C GLU A 114 21.98 13.92 -19.01
N SER A 115 20.76 13.44 -19.23
CA SER A 115 20.27 13.06 -20.58
C SER A 115 20.02 14.25 -21.49
N ARG A 116 19.79 15.44 -20.92
CA ARG A 116 19.58 16.71 -21.63
C ARG A 116 18.71 16.53 -22.90
N PRO A 117 17.45 16.09 -22.75
CA PRO A 117 16.63 15.70 -23.90
C PRO A 117 16.45 16.84 -24.92
N GLY A 118 16.51 18.10 -24.48
CA GLY A 118 16.44 19.28 -25.35
C GLY A 118 17.70 19.57 -26.18
N PHE A 119 18.85 18.96 -25.85
CA PHE A 119 20.13 19.16 -26.55
C PHE A 119 20.55 17.93 -27.37
N VAL A 120 19.64 16.98 -27.56
CA VAL A 120 19.90 15.78 -28.35
C VAL A 120 20.04 16.16 -29.83
N ASP A 121 21.10 15.68 -30.48
CA ASP A 121 21.25 15.82 -31.92
C ASP A 121 20.30 14.85 -32.66
N ILE A 122 19.10 15.36 -32.95
CA ILE A 122 18.04 14.63 -33.65
C ILE A 122 18.50 14.15 -35.03
N ARG A 123 19.39 14.90 -35.72
CA ARG A 123 19.85 14.54 -37.06
C ARG A 123 20.83 13.37 -37.00
N ARG A 124 21.73 13.38 -36.02
CA ARG A 124 22.62 12.25 -35.76
C ARG A 124 21.85 10.99 -35.39
N GLN A 125 20.92 11.07 -34.43
CA GLN A 125 20.13 9.89 -34.03
C GLN A 125 19.32 9.28 -35.19
N ARG A 126 18.75 10.11 -36.07
CA ARG A 126 18.04 9.63 -37.26
C ARG A 126 18.96 8.89 -38.24
N ARG A 127 20.20 9.35 -38.42
CA ARG A 127 21.20 8.67 -39.26
C ARG A 127 21.61 7.33 -38.65
N GLU A 128 21.96 7.32 -37.37
CA GLU A 128 22.32 6.09 -36.64
C GLU A 128 21.18 5.06 -36.69
N PHE A 129 19.93 5.48 -36.51
CA PHE A 129 18.77 4.59 -36.65
C PHE A 129 18.62 4.05 -38.07
N ALA A 130 18.77 4.89 -39.10
CA ALA A 130 18.68 4.46 -40.50
C ALA A 130 19.79 3.46 -40.87
N GLU A 131 21.02 3.69 -40.40
CA GLU A 131 22.14 2.76 -40.56
C GLU A 131 21.87 1.43 -39.84
N TRP A 132 21.37 1.49 -38.60
CA TRP A 132 21.00 0.30 -37.84
C TRP A 132 19.92 -0.53 -38.55
N VAL A 133 18.85 0.10 -39.06
CA VAL A 133 17.80 -0.60 -39.83
C VAL A 133 18.37 -1.24 -41.10
N LYS A 134 19.27 -0.55 -41.81
CA LYS A 134 19.92 -1.08 -43.01
C LYS A 134 20.80 -2.28 -42.71
N ASN A 135 21.53 -2.26 -41.59
CA ASN A 135 22.38 -3.37 -41.15
C ASN A 135 21.55 -4.55 -40.60
N ALA A 136 20.45 -4.29 -39.89
CA ALA A 136 19.52 -5.32 -39.41
C ALA A 136 18.75 -5.99 -40.55
N GLY A 137 18.43 -5.24 -41.62
CA GLY A 137 17.81 -5.77 -42.84
C GLY A 137 18.78 -6.46 -43.80
N GLY A 138 20.09 -6.25 -43.65
CA GLY A 138 21.14 -6.86 -44.47
C GLY A 138 21.69 -8.18 -43.93
N SER A 139 21.20 -8.66 -42.78
CA SER A 139 21.58 -9.95 -42.19
C SER A 139 20.59 -11.06 -42.61
N LYS A 140 20.43 -11.23 -43.92
CA LYS A 140 19.84 -12.42 -44.54
C LYS A 140 20.83 -13.04 -45.51
#